data_AF-A0A5E4JQA9-F1
#
_entry.id   AF-A0A5E4JQA9-F1
#
_cell.length_a   1.000
_cell.length_b   1.000
_cell.length_c   1.000
_cell.angle_alpha   90.00
_cell.angle_beta   90.00
_cell.angle_gamma   90.00
#
_symmetry.space_group_name_H-M   'P 1'
#
loop_
_entity.id
_entity.type
_entity.pdbx_description
1 polymer ?
#
loop_
_entity_poly.entity_id
_entity_poly.type
_entity_poly.pdbx_seq_one_letter_code
_entity_poly.pdbx_strand_id
1 'polypeptide(L)'
;MVKDKLASSEIEKVSSFIPLDKSWIIRMGILDFINGYSDIFKLLENERYLGGDLEVLPKVIRDFSKKSSLIDVGESGTIYRFVSFYIWKNKIPAEIKLSKTLVERVARGAITNNPEIVNFSAEQLLELDNQTSQWATMAYLLGDRKKVKNPPYKLQVTYDAVESWENARKNKKSWEARIDPTIFNQALAFVEFLKTEKINFKPEQAEDYCFARAFNILTQDQAKILYPSLEGHETPRFEEMEKSIKEAESGKVSSKDHRVVQAIAMKYFPKFTKENFVTPDCVNKTWPRFWDFIEYCKREYV
;
A
#
# COMPACT_ATOMS: atom_id res chain seq x y z
N MET A 1 -6.78 -16.48 14.80
CA MET A 1 -8.10 -16.96 14.34
C MET A 1 -8.19 -17.40 12.88
N VAL A 2 -7.27 -17.04 11.96
CA VAL A 2 -7.11 -17.74 10.66
C VAL A 2 -5.92 -18.71 10.68
N LYS A 3 -4.80 -18.30 11.32
CA LYS A 3 -3.58 -19.13 11.43
C LYS A 3 -3.78 -20.47 12.15
N ASP A 4 -4.80 -20.59 12.98
CA ASP A 4 -5.03 -21.79 13.82
C ASP A 4 -5.67 -22.95 13.03
N LYS A 5 -6.09 -22.72 11.78
CA LYS A 5 -6.77 -23.71 10.94
C LYS A 5 -5.95 -24.19 9.73
N LEU A 6 -4.79 -23.58 9.47
CA LEU A 6 -3.92 -23.92 8.35
C LEU A 6 -2.64 -24.58 8.86
N ALA A 7 -2.19 -25.62 8.17
CA ALA A 7 -0.92 -26.27 8.49
C ALA A 7 0.24 -25.29 8.28
N SER A 8 1.30 -25.38 9.09
CA SER A 8 2.46 -24.48 9.01
C SER A 8 3.11 -24.48 7.63
N SER A 9 3.16 -25.63 6.96
CA SER A 9 3.68 -25.76 5.59
C SER A 9 2.85 -25.00 4.55
N GLU A 10 1.53 -24.94 4.74
CA GLU A 10 0.61 -24.21 3.86
C GLU A 10 0.76 -22.70 4.05
N ILE A 11 0.92 -22.25 5.31
CA ILE A 11 1.22 -20.86 5.63
C ILE A 11 2.54 -20.43 4.98
N GLU A 12 3.60 -21.22 5.13
CA GLU A 12 4.90 -20.96 4.51
C GLU A 12 4.79 -20.88 2.98
N LYS A 13 4.00 -21.79 2.38
CA LYS A 13 3.78 -21.78 0.94
C LYS A 13 3.06 -20.53 0.47
N VAL A 14 1.98 -20.12 1.14
CA VAL A 14 1.26 -18.87 0.85
C VAL A 14 2.18 -17.65 1.01
N SER A 15 2.95 -17.60 2.09
CA SER A 15 3.91 -16.52 2.35
C SER A 15 4.91 -16.34 1.21
N SER A 16 5.32 -17.41 0.53
CA SER A 16 6.27 -17.32 -0.59
C SER A 16 5.76 -16.53 -1.80
N PHE A 17 4.44 -16.31 -1.92
CA PHE A 17 3.83 -15.50 -2.96
C PHE A 17 3.59 -14.05 -2.54
N ILE A 18 3.71 -13.72 -1.26
CA ILE A 18 3.38 -12.40 -0.75
C ILE A 18 4.59 -11.48 -0.90
N PRO A 19 4.43 -10.29 -1.49
CA PRO A 19 5.52 -9.33 -1.62
C PRO A 19 5.83 -8.69 -0.27
N LEU A 20 6.96 -7.98 -0.20
CA LEU A 20 7.29 -7.18 0.98
C LEU A 20 6.31 -6.03 1.18
N ASP A 21 6.08 -5.67 2.44
CA ASP A 21 5.23 -4.55 2.86
C ASP A 21 5.84 -3.23 2.39
N LYS A 22 5.30 -2.72 1.28
CA LYS A 22 5.66 -1.43 0.70
C LYS A 22 5.55 -0.29 1.70
N SER A 23 4.51 -0.28 2.53
CA SER A 23 4.28 0.79 3.50
C SER A 23 5.37 0.79 4.57
N TRP A 24 5.76 -0.40 5.04
CA TRP A 24 6.88 -0.58 5.96
C TRP A 24 8.21 -0.13 5.35
N ILE A 25 8.55 -0.63 4.16
CA ILE A 25 9.82 -0.34 3.49
C ILE A 25 9.98 1.17 3.24
N ILE A 26 8.94 1.87 2.79
CA ILE A 26 9.02 3.32 2.58
C ILE A 26 9.35 4.05 3.88
N ARG A 27 8.71 3.70 5.00
CA ARG A 27 8.97 4.32 6.30
C ARG A 27 10.40 4.06 6.77
N MET A 28 10.84 2.80 6.65
CA MET A 28 12.20 2.40 7.00
C MET A 28 13.26 3.10 6.15
N GLY A 29 13.02 3.19 4.83
CA GLY A 29 13.90 3.90 3.91
C GLY A 29 14.02 5.39 4.20
N ILE A 30 12.91 6.03 4.58
CA ILE A 30 12.92 7.43 5.01
C ILE A 30 13.66 7.60 6.35
N LEU A 31 13.46 6.70 7.32
CA LEU A 31 14.21 6.73 8.59
C LEU A 31 15.71 6.56 8.37
N ASP A 32 16.10 5.61 7.51
CA ASP A 32 17.49 5.44 7.10
C ASP A 32 18.05 6.70 6.47
N PHE A 33 17.33 7.27 5.50
CA PHE A 33 17.73 8.50 4.82
C PHE A 33 17.93 9.66 5.79
N ILE A 34 16.96 9.94 6.66
CA ILE A 34 17.02 11.05 7.63
C ILE A 34 18.20 10.89 8.59
N ASN A 35 18.55 9.65 8.94
CA ASN A 35 19.58 9.34 9.92
C ASN A 35 20.92 8.89 9.31
N GLY A 36 21.09 8.99 7.97
CA GLY A 36 22.35 8.68 7.29
C GLY A 36 22.70 7.19 7.19
N TYR A 37 21.72 6.28 7.28
CA TYR A 37 21.92 4.85 7.07
C TYR A 37 21.66 4.45 5.62
N SER A 38 22.25 3.33 5.18
CA SER A 38 22.18 2.85 3.81
C SER A 38 21.49 1.49 3.66
N ASP A 39 20.80 0.99 4.69
CA ASP A 39 20.26 -0.38 4.68
C ASP A 39 19.15 -0.54 3.63
N ILE A 40 18.36 0.50 3.42
CA ILE A 40 17.37 0.55 2.33
C ILE A 40 17.97 0.27 0.95
N PHE A 41 19.18 0.75 0.64
CA PHE A 41 19.82 0.48 -0.65
C PHE A 41 20.18 -1.00 -0.78
N LYS A 42 20.77 -1.57 0.28
CA LYS A 42 21.12 -3.00 0.32
C LYS A 42 19.89 -3.88 0.17
N LEU A 43 18.75 -3.49 0.77
CA LEU A 43 17.50 -4.23 0.61
C LEU A 43 17.02 -4.16 -0.85
N LEU A 44 16.90 -2.95 -1.40
CA LEU A 44 16.31 -2.75 -2.73
C LEU A 44 17.16 -3.31 -3.87
N GLU A 45 18.48 -3.39 -3.72
CA GLU A 45 19.38 -4.03 -4.70
C GLU A 45 19.18 -5.55 -4.80
N ASN A 46 18.76 -6.19 -3.71
CA ASN A 46 18.58 -7.64 -3.65
C ASN A 46 17.15 -8.08 -3.99
N GLU A 47 16.20 -7.15 -4.09
CA GLU A 47 14.80 -7.48 -4.31
C GLU A 47 14.39 -7.49 -5.78
N ARG A 48 13.92 -8.66 -6.23
CA ARG A 48 13.56 -8.89 -7.64
C ARG A 48 12.16 -8.36 -8.00
N TYR A 49 11.27 -8.25 -7.02
CA TYR A 49 9.86 -7.94 -7.23
C TYR A 49 9.44 -6.73 -6.42
N LEU A 50 9.84 -5.54 -6.88
CA LEU A 50 9.46 -4.28 -6.27
C LEU A 50 8.10 -3.81 -6.81
N GLY A 51 7.22 -3.36 -5.91
CA GLY A 51 6.02 -2.61 -6.31
C GLY A 51 6.40 -1.20 -6.76
N GLY A 52 5.58 -0.57 -7.63
CA GLY A 52 5.96 0.66 -8.33
C GLY A 52 6.47 1.83 -7.47
N ASP A 53 5.95 2.06 -6.24
CA ASP A 53 6.49 3.15 -5.39
C ASP A 53 7.91 2.85 -4.87
N LEU A 54 8.27 1.57 -4.69
CA LEU A 54 9.60 1.17 -4.22
C LEU A 54 10.67 1.34 -5.30
N GLU A 55 10.29 1.45 -6.57
CA GLU A 55 11.21 1.80 -7.66
C GLU A 55 11.64 3.27 -7.60
N VAL A 56 10.74 4.17 -7.16
CA VAL A 56 10.98 5.61 -7.12
C VAL A 56 11.79 6.02 -5.88
N LEU A 57 11.56 5.38 -4.74
CA LEU A 57 12.21 5.69 -3.47
C LEU A 57 13.76 5.78 -3.55
N PRO A 58 14.50 4.78 -4.07
CA PRO A 58 15.96 4.86 -4.13
C PRO A 58 16.46 5.91 -5.13
N LYS A 59 15.66 6.31 -6.13
CA LYS A 59 16.00 7.46 -7.00
C LYS A 59 15.93 8.76 -6.18
N VAL A 60 14.83 8.98 -5.47
CA VAL A 60 14.64 10.16 -4.62
C VAL A 60 15.73 10.28 -3.54
N ILE A 61 16.06 9.19 -2.84
CA ILE A 61 17.14 9.22 -1.82
C ILE A 61 18.50 9.57 -2.46
N ARG A 62 18.78 9.06 -3.66
CA ARG A 62 19.99 9.42 -4.42
C ARG A 62 20.01 10.89 -4.84
N ASP A 63 18.88 11.43 -5.29
CA ASP A 63 18.78 12.84 -5.68
C ASP A 63 19.05 13.76 -4.48
N PHE A 64 18.52 13.44 -3.30
CA PHE A 64 18.85 14.17 -2.07
C PHE A 64 20.32 14.06 -1.70
N SER A 65 20.90 12.86 -1.78
CA SER A 65 22.31 12.63 -1.46
C SER A 65 23.25 13.43 -2.37
N LYS A 66 22.84 13.67 -3.62
CA LYS A 66 23.56 14.49 -4.61
C LYS A 66 23.28 15.98 -4.50
N LYS A 67 22.39 16.41 -3.59
CA LYS A 67 21.90 17.79 -3.49
C LYS A 67 21.33 18.30 -4.82
N SER A 68 20.61 17.44 -5.53
CA SER A 68 19.93 17.80 -6.77
C SER A 68 18.95 18.95 -6.52
N SER A 69 18.92 19.94 -7.42
CA SER A 69 17.93 21.02 -7.41
C SER A 69 16.54 20.57 -7.86
N LEU A 70 16.43 19.39 -8.46
CA LEU A 70 15.18 18.79 -8.94
C LEU A 70 15.07 17.35 -8.44
N ILE A 71 14.01 17.04 -7.70
CA ILE A 71 13.71 15.71 -7.16
C ILE A 71 12.53 15.11 -7.92
N ASP A 72 12.74 13.97 -8.58
CA ASP A 72 11.72 13.34 -9.42
C ASP A 72 10.97 12.23 -8.67
N VAL A 73 9.72 12.53 -8.30
CA VAL A 73 8.84 11.63 -7.54
C VAL A 73 7.90 10.82 -8.44
N GLY A 74 8.00 10.96 -9.77
CA GLY A 74 7.18 10.23 -10.73
C GLY A 74 5.69 10.47 -10.55
N GLU A 75 4.91 9.38 -10.50
CA GLU A 75 3.45 9.41 -10.27
C GLU A 75 3.05 9.16 -8.81
N SER A 76 4.02 8.92 -7.91
CA SER A 76 3.73 8.43 -6.56
C SER A 76 3.26 9.56 -5.65
N GLY A 77 1.96 9.59 -5.35
CA GLY A 77 1.41 10.51 -4.36
C GLY A 77 2.01 10.32 -2.97
N THR A 78 2.38 9.10 -2.59
CA THR A 78 3.03 8.82 -1.30
C THR A 78 4.41 9.47 -1.22
N ILE A 79 5.25 9.22 -2.23
CA ILE A 79 6.60 9.78 -2.25
C ILE A 79 6.55 11.30 -2.39
N TYR A 80 5.65 11.85 -3.21
CA TYR A 80 5.42 13.29 -3.28
C TYR A 80 5.16 13.88 -1.89
N ARG A 81 4.16 13.40 -1.16
CA ARG A 81 3.83 13.96 0.18
C ARG A 81 5.02 13.86 1.12
N PHE A 82 5.75 12.75 1.07
CA PHE A 82 6.86 12.55 1.98
C PHE A 82 8.02 13.50 1.70
N VAL A 83 8.41 13.60 0.43
CA VAL A 83 9.48 14.46 -0.07
C VAL A 83 9.14 15.94 0.12
N SER A 84 7.91 16.35 -0.24
CA SER A 84 7.43 17.71 -0.07
C SER A 84 7.50 18.14 1.39
N PHE A 85 6.96 17.33 2.31
CA PHE A 85 6.99 17.67 3.73
C PHE A 85 8.42 17.81 4.25
N TYR A 86 9.32 16.91 3.84
CA TYR A 86 10.73 16.97 4.21
C TYR A 86 11.43 18.23 3.70
N ILE A 87 11.23 18.56 2.41
CA ILE A 87 11.81 19.76 1.77
C ILE A 87 11.31 21.03 2.46
N TRP A 88 10.00 21.14 2.66
CA TRP A 88 9.40 22.32 3.29
C TRP A 88 9.84 22.48 4.75
N LYS A 89 9.86 21.39 5.53
CA LYS A 89 10.25 21.43 6.95
C LYS A 89 11.70 21.88 7.12
N ASN A 90 12.59 21.41 6.24
CA ASN A 90 14.03 21.69 6.30
C ASN A 90 14.47 22.87 5.43
N LYS A 91 13.53 23.57 4.77
CA LYS A 91 13.79 24.69 3.86
C LYS A 91 14.85 24.37 2.79
N ILE A 92 14.76 23.17 2.22
CA ILE A 92 15.69 22.71 1.18
C ILE A 92 15.34 23.42 -0.15
N PRO A 93 16.31 24.06 -0.83
CA PRO A 93 16.05 24.74 -2.11
C PRO A 93 16.02 23.71 -3.26
N ALA A 94 14.99 22.87 -3.29
CA ALA A 94 14.78 21.87 -4.33
C ALA A 94 13.34 21.89 -4.85
N GLU A 95 13.20 21.75 -6.16
CA GLU A 95 11.92 21.61 -6.84
C GLU A 95 11.52 20.14 -6.96
N ILE A 96 10.21 19.88 -7.06
CA ILE A 96 9.67 18.52 -7.17
C ILE A 96 9.09 18.35 -8.57
N LYS A 97 9.64 17.37 -9.31
CA LYS A 97 9.14 16.98 -10.62
C LYS A 97 8.02 15.96 -10.49
N LEU A 98 6.84 16.32 -10.98
CA LEU A 98 5.64 15.48 -11.03
C LEU A 98 5.47 14.87 -12.42
N SER A 99 4.82 13.70 -12.51
CA SER A 99 4.52 13.05 -13.79
C SER A 99 3.06 12.58 -13.87
N LYS A 100 2.53 12.56 -15.10
CA LYS A 100 1.22 11.97 -15.48
C LYS A 100 0.08 12.38 -14.53
N THR A 101 -0.64 11.41 -13.95
CA THR A 101 -1.86 11.65 -13.14
C THR A 101 -1.59 12.46 -11.86
N LEU A 102 -0.36 12.47 -11.36
CA LEU A 102 0.00 13.24 -10.17
C LEU A 102 -0.06 14.75 -10.44
N VAL A 103 0.30 15.18 -11.66
CA VAL A 103 0.24 16.59 -12.09
C VAL A 103 -1.19 17.11 -11.94
N GLU A 104 -2.16 16.38 -12.48
CA GLU A 104 -3.58 16.74 -12.45
C GLU A 104 -4.13 16.75 -11.04
N ARG A 105 -3.76 15.77 -10.20
CA ARG A 105 -4.22 15.68 -8.81
C ARG A 105 -3.75 16.85 -7.96
N VAL A 106 -2.52 17.33 -8.16
CA VAL A 106 -2.02 18.54 -7.50
C VAL A 106 -2.70 19.78 -8.07
N ALA A 107 -2.78 19.91 -9.40
CA ALA A 107 -3.36 21.09 -10.06
C ALA A 107 -4.82 21.33 -9.68
N ARG A 108 -5.62 20.27 -9.49
CA ARG A 108 -7.03 20.37 -9.07
C ARG A 108 -7.23 20.46 -7.56
N GLY A 109 -6.16 20.53 -6.76
CA GLY A 109 -6.23 20.62 -5.30
C GLY A 109 -6.61 19.32 -4.58
N ALA A 110 -6.61 18.16 -5.25
CA ALA A 110 -6.85 16.87 -4.60
C ALA A 110 -5.65 16.40 -3.75
N ILE A 111 -4.47 16.96 -4.01
CA ILE A 111 -3.29 16.84 -3.16
C ILE A 111 -2.75 18.25 -2.90
N THR A 112 -2.63 18.63 -1.64
CA THR A 112 -2.11 19.94 -1.24
C THR A 112 -0.66 20.15 -1.69
N ASN A 113 -0.37 21.40 -2.05
CA ASN A 113 0.97 21.93 -2.31
C ASN A 113 1.33 23.08 -1.36
N ASN A 114 0.59 23.22 -0.25
CA ASN A 114 0.81 24.28 0.73
C ASN A 114 1.97 23.91 1.67
N PRO A 115 3.11 24.65 1.66
CA PRO A 115 4.24 24.37 2.53
C PRO A 115 3.95 24.64 4.01
N GLU A 116 2.95 25.46 4.35
CA GLU A 116 2.63 25.82 5.74
C GLU A 116 2.10 24.65 6.57
N ILE A 117 1.70 23.54 5.93
CA ILE A 117 1.23 22.35 6.62
C ILE A 117 2.31 21.75 7.54
N VAL A 118 3.60 22.07 7.34
CA VAL A 118 4.69 21.60 8.22
C VAL A 118 4.60 22.09 9.67
N ASN A 119 3.70 23.04 9.93
CA ASN A 119 3.39 23.62 11.24
C ASN A 119 2.09 23.08 11.83
N PHE A 120 1.35 22.24 11.10
CA PHE A 120 0.07 21.69 11.57
C PHE A 120 0.30 20.57 12.58
N SER A 121 -0.65 20.38 13.49
CA SER A 121 -0.66 19.23 14.39
C SER A 121 -0.96 17.93 13.63
N ALA A 122 -0.60 16.79 14.20
CA ALA A 122 -0.93 15.49 13.61
C ALA A 122 -2.43 15.35 13.31
N GLU A 123 -3.32 15.85 14.18
CA GLU A 123 -4.77 15.83 13.95
C GLU A 123 -5.17 16.71 12.76
N GLN A 124 -4.60 17.91 12.61
CA GLN A 124 -4.87 18.77 11.45
C GLN A 124 -4.35 18.17 10.14
N LEU A 125 -3.20 17.50 10.18
CA LEU A 125 -2.63 16.82 9.01
C LEU A 125 -3.49 15.65 8.53
N LEU A 126 -4.24 15.01 9.43
CA LEU A 126 -5.15 13.91 9.13
C LEU A 126 -6.43 14.36 8.41
N GLU A 127 -6.73 15.67 8.36
CA GLU A 127 -7.89 16.20 7.65
C GLU A 127 -7.58 16.54 6.18
N LEU A 128 -6.30 16.53 5.79
CA LEU A 128 -5.85 16.92 4.45
C LEU A 128 -6.02 15.78 3.44
N ASP A 129 -6.16 16.16 2.16
CA ASP A 129 -6.16 15.28 0.99
C ASP A 129 -7.06 14.04 1.11
N ASN A 130 -8.34 14.27 1.42
CA ASN A 130 -9.32 13.21 1.65
C ASN A 130 -8.94 12.28 2.82
N GLN A 131 -8.55 12.92 3.93
CA GLN A 131 -8.19 12.28 5.20
C GLN A 131 -7.04 11.28 5.11
N THR A 132 -5.99 11.64 4.36
CA THR A 132 -4.81 10.79 4.26
C THR A 132 -3.94 10.85 5.52
N SER A 133 -3.34 9.73 5.91
CA SER A 133 -2.38 9.67 7.02
C SER A 133 -0.94 10.00 6.64
N GLN A 134 -0.68 10.28 5.37
CA GLN A 134 0.67 10.39 4.84
C GLN A 134 1.41 11.65 5.33
N TRP A 135 0.72 12.77 5.49
CA TRP A 135 1.32 13.99 6.04
C TRP A 135 1.68 13.83 7.53
N ALA A 136 0.73 13.34 8.33
CA ALA A 136 0.97 13.01 9.74
C ALA A 136 2.08 11.95 9.91
N THR A 137 2.20 11.02 8.97
CA THR A 137 3.30 10.05 8.93
C THR A 137 4.65 10.76 8.82
N MET A 138 4.83 11.70 7.90
CA MET A 138 6.11 12.41 7.81
C MET A 138 6.42 13.30 8.99
N ALA A 139 5.42 14.01 9.52
CA ALA A 139 5.60 14.78 10.74
C ALA A 139 6.15 13.89 11.86
N TYR A 140 5.54 12.71 12.04
CA TYR A 140 5.98 11.73 13.02
C TYR A 140 7.40 11.24 12.74
N LEU A 141 7.71 10.82 11.51
CA LEU A 141 9.04 10.33 11.12
C LEU A 141 10.14 11.37 11.36
N LEU A 142 9.85 12.66 11.17
CA LEU A 142 10.78 13.78 11.38
C LEU A 142 10.91 14.24 12.84
N GLY A 143 10.26 13.55 13.77
CA GLY A 143 10.48 13.76 15.21
C GLY A 143 9.32 14.42 15.94
N ASP A 144 8.20 14.74 15.29
CA ASP A 144 6.96 15.07 16.01
C ASP A 144 6.35 13.78 16.59
N ARG A 145 6.93 13.32 17.70
CA ARG A 145 6.61 12.01 18.30
C ARG A 145 5.28 12.00 19.07
N LYS A 146 4.43 13.03 18.92
CA LYS A 146 3.10 13.05 19.52
C LYS A 146 2.19 12.04 18.83
N LYS A 147 1.73 11.02 19.57
CA LYS A 147 0.79 10.02 19.05
C LYS A 147 -0.65 10.54 19.10
N VAL A 148 -1.35 10.43 17.98
CA VAL A 148 -2.81 10.61 17.91
C VAL A 148 -3.51 9.41 18.57
N LYS A 149 -4.57 9.66 19.34
CA LYS A 149 -5.42 8.61 19.91
C LYS A 149 -6.21 7.92 18.80
N ASN A 150 -6.24 6.59 18.79
CA ASN A 150 -6.89 5.79 17.74
C ASN A 150 -6.40 6.16 16.33
N PRO A 151 -5.09 6.04 16.05
CA PRO A 151 -4.53 6.46 14.78
C PRO A 151 -5.12 5.64 13.61
N PRO A 152 -5.28 6.23 12.41
CA PRO A 152 -5.57 5.45 11.21
C PRO A 152 -4.53 4.34 11.01
N TYR A 153 -4.94 3.22 10.42
CA TYR A 153 -4.10 2.02 10.27
C TYR A 153 -2.68 2.34 9.76
N LYS A 154 -2.56 3.12 8.69
CA LYS A 154 -1.24 3.45 8.10
C LYS A 154 -0.40 4.39 8.99
N LEU A 155 -1.02 5.20 9.85
CA LEU A 155 -0.28 5.97 10.86
C LEU A 155 0.19 5.05 12.01
N GLN A 156 -0.60 4.05 12.40
CA GLN A 156 -0.15 3.03 13.35
C GLN A 156 1.09 2.29 12.81
N VAL A 157 1.09 1.89 11.53
CA VAL A 157 2.27 1.30 10.87
C VAL A 157 3.50 2.21 10.96
N THR A 158 3.32 3.54 10.96
CA THR A 158 4.42 4.50 11.16
C THR A 158 4.98 4.42 12.57
N TYR A 159 4.12 4.34 13.59
CA TYR A 159 4.57 4.20 14.98
C TYR A 159 5.36 2.91 15.16
N ASP A 160 4.85 1.80 14.65
CA ASP A 160 5.51 0.49 14.72
C ASP A 160 6.86 0.50 13.97
N ALA A 161 6.93 1.19 12.83
CA ALA A 161 8.16 1.31 12.04
C ALA A 161 9.24 2.10 12.79
N VAL A 162 8.88 3.24 13.40
CA VAL A 162 9.83 4.02 14.20
C VAL A 162 10.35 3.20 15.38
N GLU A 163 9.46 2.56 16.13
CA GLU A 163 9.85 1.73 17.28
C GLU A 163 10.76 0.57 16.86
N SER A 164 10.42 -0.14 15.78
CA SER A 164 11.23 -1.24 15.25
C SER A 164 12.60 -0.75 14.77
N TRP A 165 12.65 0.37 14.07
CA TRP A 165 13.90 0.96 13.59
C TRP A 165 14.80 1.39 14.75
N GLU A 166 14.26 2.13 15.73
CA GLU A 166 15.00 2.58 16.91
C GLU A 166 15.53 1.39 17.73
N ASN A 167 14.72 0.35 17.90
CA ASN A 167 15.14 -0.90 18.54
C ASN A 167 16.27 -1.60 17.77
N ALA A 168 16.19 -1.69 16.44
CA ALA A 168 17.26 -2.25 15.63
C ALA A 168 18.56 -1.46 15.80
N ARG A 169 18.50 -0.12 15.73
CA ARG A 169 19.67 0.77 15.89
C ARG A 169 20.27 0.68 17.29
N LYS A 170 19.45 0.65 18.34
CA LYS A 170 19.90 0.44 19.73
C LYS A 170 20.70 -0.86 19.88
N ASN A 171 20.34 -1.89 19.13
CA ASN A 171 21.03 -3.19 19.12
C ASN A 171 22.13 -3.30 18.05
N LYS A 172 22.50 -2.20 17.38
CA LYS A 172 23.50 -2.16 16.30
C LYS A 172 23.16 -3.10 15.13
N LYS A 173 21.87 -3.29 14.86
CA LYS A 173 21.35 -4.11 13.75
C LYS A 173 20.71 -3.23 12.67
N SER A 174 20.56 -3.80 11.48
CA SER A 174 19.65 -3.28 10.46
C SER A 174 18.21 -3.61 10.83
N TRP A 175 17.26 -2.81 10.36
CA TRP A 175 15.84 -3.13 10.45
C TRP A 175 15.52 -4.30 9.52
N GLU A 176 14.47 -5.05 9.85
CA GLU A 176 14.05 -6.22 9.07
C GLU A 176 12.87 -5.88 8.15
N ALA A 177 12.95 -6.32 6.90
CA ALA A 177 11.81 -6.28 6.00
C ALA A 177 10.76 -7.32 6.43
N ARG A 178 9.50 -7.08 6.07
CA ARG A 178 8.39 -7.99 6.36
C ARG A 178 7.48 -8.11 5.15
N ILE A 179 6.78 -9.23 5.01
CA ILE A 179 5.74 -9.42 3.99
C ILE A 179 4.54 -8.50 4.23
N ASP A 180 3.81 -8.16 3.16
CA ASP A 180 2.61 -7.34 3.22
C ASP A 180 1.49 -8.07 4.02
N PRO A 181 1.13 -7.58 5.22
CA PRO A 181 0.16 -8.27 6.07
C PRO A 181 -1.26 -8.22 5.50
N THR A 182 -1.61 -7.17 4.74
CA THR A 182 -2.92 -7.03 4.11
C THR A 182 -3.10 -8.10 3.04
N ILE A 183 -2.14 -8.20 2.12
CA ILE A 183 -2.18 -9.20 1.06
C ILE A 183 -2.12 -10.62 1.65
N PHE A 184 -1.26 -10.83 2.65
CA PHE A 184 -1.15 -12.12 3.31
C PHE A 184 -2.47 -12.55 3.96
N ASN A 185 -3.14 -11.66 4.70
CA ASN A 185 -4.41 -11.98 5.35
C ASN A 185 -5.52 -12.27 4.33
N GLN A 186 -5.57 -11.54 3.21
CA GLN A 186 -6.51 -11.81 2.11
C GLN A 186 -6.23 -13.18 1.47
N ALA A 187 -4.95 -13.51 1.22
CA ALA A 187 -4.54 -14.80 0.68
C ALA A 187 -4.92 -15.97 1.60
N LEU A 188 -4.67 -15.84 2.91
CA LEU A 188 -5.03 -16.86 3.89
C LEU A 188 -6.55 -17.03 4.00
N ALA A 189 -7.31 -15.93 4.01
CA ALA A 189 -8.77 -16.01 4.04
C ALA A 189 -9.34 -16.66 2.79
N PHE A 190 -8.74 -16.39 1.62
CA PHE A 190 -9.11 -17.05 0.38
C PHE A 190 -8.82 -18.56 0.42
N VAL A 191 -7.64 -18.96 0.90
CA VAL A 191 -7.29 -20.38 1.06
C VAL A 191 -8.23 -21.09 2.06
N GLU A 192 -8.55 -20.47 3.20
CA GLU A 192 -9.55 -21.01 4.14
C GLU A 192 -10.93 -21.15 3.47
N PHE A 193 -11.32 -20.16 2.66
CA PHE A 193 -12.56 -20.22 1.88
C PHE A 193 -12.58 -21.39 0.90
N LEU A 194 -11.48 -21.66 0.18
CA LEU A 194 -11.41 -22.82 -0.74
C LEU A 194 -11.60 -24.16 -0.04
N LYS A 195 -11.19 -24.26 1.24
CA LYS A 195 -11.27 -25.51 2.03
C LYS A 195 -12.61 -25.69 2.74
N THR A 196 -13.25 -24.58 3.10
CA THR A 196 -14.41 -24.60 4.03
C THR A 196 -15.68 -24.05 3.41
N GLU A 197 -15.60 -23.47 2.22
CA GLU A 197 -16.66 -22.73 1.52
C GLU A 197 -17.19 -21.53 2.33
N LYS A 198 -16.50 -21.14 3.41
CA LYS A 198 -16.88 -20.04 4.30
C LYS A 198 -15.78 -19.00 4.35
N ILE A 199 -16.13 -17.76 4.01
CA ILE A 199 -15.19 -16.66 4.12
C ILE A 199 -15.14 -16.16 5.57
N ASN A 200 -13.95 -16.19 6.17
CA ASN A 200 -13.69 -15.67 7.51
C ASN A 200 -12.63 -14.59 7.43
N PHE A 201 -13.07 -13.35 7.20
CA PHE A 201 -12.18 -12.22 7.02
C PHE A 201 -12.77 -10.97 7.66
N LYS A 202 -11.91 -10.21 8.35
CA LYS A 202 -12.27 -8.93 8.96
C LYS A 202 -11.46 -7.84 8.29
N PRO A 203 -12.07 -6.92 7.53
CA PRO A 203 -11.32 -5.81 6.94
C PRO A 203 -10.78 -4.90 8.05
N GLU A 204 -9.51 -4.54 7.95
CA GLU A 204 -8.82 -3.69 8.94
C GLU A 204 -8.51 -2.29 8.37
N GLN A 205 -8.38 -2.19 7.05
CA GLN A 205 -7.96 -0.96 6.39
C GLN A 205 -8.56 -0.81 4.99
N ALA A 206 -8.44 0.39 4.41
CA ALA A 206 -9.12 0.75 3.16
C ALA A 206 -8.77 -0.16 1.96
N GLU A 207 -7.56 -0.71 1.88
CA GLU A 207 -7.16 -1.63 0.80
C GLU A 207 -7.81 -3.03 0.94
N ASP A 208 -8.47 -3.34 2.06
CA ASP A 208 -9.27 -4.56 2.22
C ASP A 208 -10.66 -4.46 1.57
N TYR A 209 -11.09 -3.25 1.21
CA TYR A 209 -12.44 -3.01 0.72
C TYR A 209 -12.81 -3.91 -0.47
N CYS A 210 -11.98 -3.95 -1.52
CA CYS A 210 -12.30 -4.71 -2.73
C CYS A 210 -12.50 -6.21 -2.44
N PHE A 211 -11.61 -6.79 -1.61
CA PHE A 211 -11.72 -8.19 -1.18
C PHE A 211 -12.98 -8.41 -0.33
N ALA A 212 -13.18 -7.60 0.71
CA ALA A 212 -14.34 -7.69 1.58
C ALA A 212 -15.66 -7.56 0.79
N ARG A 213 -15.71 -6.62 -0.17
CA ARG A 213 -16.87 -6.40 -1.02
C ARG A 213 -17.15 -7.56 -1.97
N ALA A 214 -16.11 -8.14 -2.60
CA ALA A 214 -16.26 -9.27 -3.51
C ALA A 214 -16.86 -10.50 -2.81
N PHE A 215 -16.52 -10.68 -1.54
CA PHE A 215 -17.03 -11.77 -0.70
C PHE A 215 -18.27 -11.39 0.13
N ASN A 216 -18.91 -10.26 -0.16
CA ASN A 216 -20.12 -9.75 0.51
C ASN A 216 -19.97 -9.58 2.05
N ILE A 217 -18.75 -9.36 2.53
CA ILE A 217 -18.48 -9.07 3.95
C ILE A 217 -18.90 -7.64 4.30
N LEU A 218 -18.82 -6.74 3.30
CA LEU A 218 -19.02 -5.32 3.48
C LEU A 218 -19.71 -4.72 2.25
N THR A 219 -20.70 -3.86 2.47
CA THR A 219 -21.43 -3.16 1.39
C THR A 219 -20.70 -1.88 0.97
N GLN A 220 -21.02 -1.35 -0.21
CA GLN A 220 -20.47 -0.06 -0.67
C GLN A 220 -20.77 1.08 0.34
N ASP A 221 -21.98 1.14 0.86
CA ASP A 221 -22.39 2.21 1.80
C ASP A 221 -21.64 2.12 3.14
N GLN A 222 -21.47 0.91 3.66
CA GLN A 222 -20.64 0.68 4.85
C GLN A 222 -19.18 1.10 4.59
N ALA A 223 -18.67 0.82 3.39
CA ALA A 223 -17.31 1.18 3.01
C ALA A 223 -17.10 2.69 2.91
N LYS A 224 -18.07 3.43 2.37
CA LYS A 224 -18.01 4.90 2.26
C LYS A 224 -17.90 5.56 3.63
N ILE A 225 -18.58 5.00 4.65
CA ILE A 225 -18.50 5.48 6.03
C ILE A 225 -17.14 5.13 6.66
N LEU A 226 -16.68 3.89 6.49
CA LEU A 226 -15.45 3.41 7.14
C LEU A 226 -14.17 3.92 6.48
N TYR A 227 -14.19 4.10 5.16
CA TYR A 227 -13.02 4.40 4.33
C TYR A 227 -13.30 5.53 3.33
N PRO A 228 -13.71 6.73 3.79
CA PRO A 228 -14.03 7.86 2.89
C PRO A 228 -12.86 8.24 1.96
N SER A 229 -11.63 7.97 2.40
CA SER A 229 -10.40 8.18 1.60
C SER A 229 -10.43 7.52 0.21
N LEU A 230 -11.21 6.44 0.01
CA LEU A 230 -11.30 5.70 -1.25
C LEU A 230 -12.05 6.44 -2.37
N GLU A 231 -12.84 7.46 -2.06
CA GLU A 231 -13.57 8.26 -3.07
C GLU A 231 -12.62 9.11 -3.93
N GLY A 232 -11.56 9.65 -3.32
CA GLY A 232 -10.54 10.47 -3.97
C GLY A 232 -9.32 9.71 -4.53
N HIS A 233 -9.38 8.38 -4.58
CA HIS A 233 -8.27 7.55 -5.07
C HIS A 233 -8.08 7.68 -6.60
N GLU A 234 -6.96 7.14 -7.12
CA GLU A 234 -6.62 7.15 -8.56
C GLU A 234 -7.72 6.56 -9.46
N THR A 235 -8.50 5.65 -8.89
CA THR A 235 -9.74 5.13 -9.47
C THR A 235 -10.81 5.26 -8.40
N PRO A 236 -12.03 5.70 -8.73
CA PRO A 236 -13.15 5.71 -7.80
C PRO A 236 -13.51 4.25 -7.46
N ARG A 237 -12.85 3.71 -6.43
CA ARG A 237 -12.82 2.25 -6.19
C ARG A 237 -14.18 1.67 -5.85
N PHE A 238 -15.06 2.48 -5.25
CA PHE A 238 -16.41 2.04 -4.93
C PHE A 238 -17.19 1.72 -6.22
N GLU A 239 -17.23 2.66 -7.15
CA GLU A 239 -17.93 2.55 -8.43
C GLU A 239 -17.28 1.49 -9.33
N GLU A 240 -15.94 1.45 -9.35
CA GLU A 240 -15.18 0.46 -10.12
C GLU A 240 -15.44 -0.98 -9.66
N MET A 241 -15.56 -1.18 -8.35
CA MET A 241 -15.86 -2.50 -7.78
C MET A 241 -17.26 -2.98 -8.18
N GLU A 242 -18.30 -2.13 -8.04
CA GLU A 242 -19.66 -2.49 -8.43
C GLU A 242 -19.79 -2.76 -9.93
N LYS A 243 -19.12 -1.96 -10.76
CA LYS A 243 -19.03 -2.20 -12.20
C LYS A 243 -18.39 -3.56 -12.49
N SER A 244 -17.27 -3.87 -11.83
CA SER A 244 -16.51 -5.11 -12.08
C SER A 244 -17.25 -6.38 -11.62
N ILE A 245 -18.07 -6.29 -10.57
CA ILE A 245 -18.97 -7.39 -10.16
C ILE A 245 -19.97 -7.69 -11.27
N LYS A 246 -20.62 -6.67 -11.83
CA LYS A 246 -21.58 -6.83 -12.95
C LYS A 246 -20.90 -7.37 -14.20
N GLU A 247 -19.72 -6.85 -14.54
CA GLU A 247 -18.93 -7.33 -15.67
C GLU A 247 -18.54 -8.82 -15.53
N ALA A 248 -18.21 -9.26 -14.32
CA ALA A 248 -17.87 -10.65 -14.06
C ALA A 248 -19.04 -11.62 -14.33
N GLU A 249 -20.30 -11.18 -14.22
CA GLU A 249 -21.47 -12.00 -14.61
C GLU A 249 -21.46 -12.31 -16.11
N SER A 250 -20.89 -11.42 -16.94
CA SER A 250 -20.71 -11.62 -18.38
C SER A 250 -19.43 -12.36 -18.77
N GLY A 251 -18.59 -12.73 -17.80
CA GLY A 251 -17.38 -13.51 -18.01
C GLY A 251 -16.12 -12.71 -18.37
N LYS A 252 -16.17 -11.37 -18.40
CA LYS A 252 -15.01 -10.52 -18.71
C LYS A 252 -15.01 -9.22 -17.91
N VAL A 253 -13.86 -8.83 -17.37
CA VAL A 253 -13.69 -7.66 -16.50
C VAL A 253 -12.71 -6.65 -17.10
N SER A 254 -13.12 -5.39 -17.18
CA SER A 254 -12.38 -4.31 -17.83
C SER A 254 -11.52 -3.47 -16.88
N SER A 255 -11.59 -3.74 -15.57
CA SER A 255 -10.93 -2.92 -14.56
C SER A 255 -9.42 -2.82 -14.73
N LYS A 256 -8.90 -1.63 -14.41
CA LYS A 256 -7.47 -1.32 -14.33
C LYS A 256 -6.96 -1.17 -12.90
N ASP A 257 -7.84 -1.31 -11.91
CA ASP A 257 -7.44 -1.28 -10.50
C ASP A 257 -7.01 -2.69 -10.05
N HIS A 258 -5.75 -2.79 -9.66
CA HIS A 258 -5.11 -4.01 -9.18
C HIS A 258 -5.85 -4.69 -8.03
N ARG A 259 -6.42 -3.95 -7.08
CA ARG A 259 -7.17 -4.53 -5.94
C ARG A 259 -8.51 -5.09 -6.39
N VAL A 260 -9.17 -4.43 -7.35
CA VAL A 260 -10.42 -4.92 -7.95
C VAL A 260 -10.18 -6.20 -8.73
N VAL A 261 -9.16 -6.22 -9.61
CA VAL A 261 -8.78 -7.42 -10.37
C VAL A 261 -8.43 -8.59 -9.44
N GLN A 262 -7.60 -8.35 -8.40
CA GLN A 262 -7.27 -9.36 -7.40
C GLN A 262 -8.52 -9.95 -6.73
N ALA A 263 -9.43 -9.10 -6.27
CA ALA A 263 -10.63 -9.51 -5.54
C ALA A 263 -11.62 -10.30 -6.42
N ILE A 264 -11.86 -9.84 -7.65
CA ILE A 264 -12.78 -10.51 -8.58
C ILE A 264 -12.21 -11.85 -9.03
N ALA A 265 -10.91 -11.93 -9.33
CA ALA A 265 -10.26 -13.19 -9.69
C ALA A 265 -10.40 -14.24 -8.58
N MET A 266 -10.19 -13.86 -7.32
CA MET A 266 -10.41 -14.76 -6.17
C MET A 266 -11.88 -15.15 -6.01
N LYS A 267 -12.82 -14.20 -6.17
CA LYS A 267 -14.25 -14.47 -5.99
C LYS A 267 -14.83 -15.45 -7.02
N TYR A 268 -14.39 -15.35 -8.28
CA TYR A 268 -14.90 -16.17 -9.38
C TYR A 268 -14.00 -17.37 -9.71
N PHE A 269 -13.00 -17.64 -8.87
CA PHE A 269 -12.18 -18.84 -8.96
C PHE A 269 -13.04 -20.13 -8.82
N PRO A 270 -12.73 -21.23 -9.54
CA PRO A 270 -11.65 -21.37 -10.55
C PRO A 270 -12.10 -21.02 -11.97
N LYS A 271 -13.33 -20.51 -12.14
CA LYS A 271 -13.90 -20.21 -13.46
C LYS A 271 -13.15 -19.08 -14.16
N PHE A 272 -12.62 -18.14 -13.38
CA PHE A 272 -11.87 -17.00 -13.90
C PHE A 272 -10.36 -17.28 -13.88
N THR A 273 -9.73 -17.07 -15.02
CA THR A 273 -8.28 -17.09 -15.22
C THR A 273 -7.80 -15.71 -15.68
N LYS A 274 -6.49 -15.60 -15.95
CA LYS A 274 -5.86 -14.33 -16.37
C LYS A 274 -6.55 -13.72 -17.60
N GLU A 275 -7.04 -14.56 -18.51
CA GLU A 275 -7.65 -14.20 -19.79
C GLU A 275 -9.02 -13.51 -19.66
N ASN A 276 -9.69 -13.66 -18.51
CA ASN A 276 -10.95 -12.98 -18.25
C ASN A 276 -10.79 -11.48 -17.97
N PHE A 277 -9.57 -10.99 -17.79
CA PHE A 277 -9.29 -9.60 -17.44
C PHE A 277 -8.66 -8.86 -18.62
N VAL A 278 -9.10 -7.63 -18.88
CA VAL A 278 -8.52 -6.79 -19.94
C VAL A 278 -7.12 -6.30 -19.56
N THR A 279 -6.87 -6.04 -18.27
CA THR A 279 -5.55 -5.59 -17.79
C THR A 279 -5.03 -6.45 -16.63
N PRO A 280 -4.76 -7.74 -16.87
CA PRO A 280 -4.42 -8.68 -15.80
C PRO A 280 -3.11 -8.32 -15.10
N ASP A 281 -2.17 -7.69 -15.79
CA ASP A 281 -0.86 -7.34 -15.24
C ASP A 281 -0.89 -6.12 -14.32
N CYS A 282 -2.04 -5.41 -14.20
CA CYS A 282 -2.15 -4.30 -13.26
C CYS A 282 -1.90 -4.74 -11.82
N VAL A 283 -2.19 -6.01 -11.49
CA VAL A 283 -1.96 -6.61 -10.16
C VAL A 283 -0.51 -6.50 -9.70
N ASN A 284 0.45 -6.40 -10.62
CA ASN A 284 1.88 -6.27 -10.32
C ASN A 284 2.20 -4.99 -9.54
N LYS A 285 1.32 -3.99 -9.56
CA LYS A 285 1.45 -2.77 -8.76
C LYS A 285 1.58 -3.07 -7.26
N THR A 286 0.91 -4.10 -6.75
CA THR A 286 0.96 -4.48 -5.33
C THR A 286 1.23 -5.95 -5.07
N TRP A 287 0.95 -6.85 -6.01
CA TRP A 287 1.14 -8.30 -5.84
C TRP A 287 1.71 -8.94 -7.12
N PRO A 288 3.03 -8.79 -7.39
CA PRO A 288 3.67 -9.30 -8.61
C PRO A 288 3.48 -10.80 -8.88
N ARG A 289 3.34 -11.59 -7.81
CA ARG A 289 3.15 -13.04 -7.88
C ARG A 289 1.69 -13.47 -7.70
N PHE A 290 0.74 -12.57 -7.93
CA PHE A 290 -0.68 -12.86 -7.76
C PHE A 290 -1.15 -14.03 -8.63
N TRP A 291 -0.80 -14.02 -9.92
CA TRP A 291 -1.22 -15.10 -10.82
C TRP A 291 -0.54 -16.43 -10.51
N ASP A 292 0.73 -16.43 -10.05
CA ASP A 292 1.40 -17.63 -9.54
C ASP A 292 0.64 -18.23 -8.33
N PHE A 293 0.12 -17.36 -7.46
CA PHE A 293 -0.68 -17.76 -6.30
C PHE A 293 -2.03 -18.37 -6.74
N ILE A 294 -2.72 -17.77 -7.71
CA ILE A 294 -3.97 -18.34 -8.26
C ILE A 294 -3.71 -19.70 -8.90
N GLU A 295 -2.64 -19.87 -9.67
CA GLU A 295 -2.26 -21.16 -10.26
C GLU A 295 -1.88 -22.20 -9.19
N TYR A 296 -1.23 -21.78 -8.11
CA TYR A 296 -1.02 -22.64 -6.96
C TYR A 296 -2.36 -23.10 -6.37
N CYS A 297 -3.29 -22.18 -6.07
CA CYS A 297 -4.61 -22.54 -5.56
C CYS A 297 -5.36 -23.50 -6.50
N LYS A 298 -5.24 -23.32 -7.82
CA LYS A 298 -5.84 -24.21 -8.80
C LYS A 298 -5.31 -25.64 -8.72
N ARG A 299 -4.00 -25.82 -8.53
CA ARG A 299 -3.41 -27.16 -8.42
C ARG A 299 -3.74 -27.87 -7.12
N GLU A 300 -3.88 -27.14 -6.02
CA GLU A 300 -4.04 -27.74 -4.69
C GLU A 300 -5.49 -27.95 -4.26
N TYR A 301 -6.45 -27.17 -4.80
CA TYR A 301 -7.84 -27.15 -4.31
C TYR A 301 -8.92 -27.40 -5.38
N VAL A 302 -8.53 -27.71 -6.63
CA VAL A 302 -9.45 -28.06 -7.73
C VAL A 302 -9.05 -29.40 -8.32
#